data_AF-A0A538J7V1-F1
#
_entry.id   AF-A0A538J7V1-F1
#
_cell.length_a   1.000
_cell.length_b   1.000
_cell.length_c   1.000
_cell.angle_alpha   90.00
_cell.angle_beta   90.00
_cell.angle_gamma   90.00
#
_symmetry.space_group_name_H-M   'P 1'
#
loop_
_entity.id
_entity.type
_entity.pdbx_description
1 polymer ?
#
loop_
_entity_poly.entity_id
_entity_poly.type
_entity_poly.pdbx_seq_one_letter_code
_entity_poly.pdbx_strand_id
1 'polypeptide(L)'
;MATLYDTEVTVDELREDLGQVSRESLLEEFQEDARDAYAAKEEELTPDLMRELERFVILQVVDQRWREHLDAMDYLREGVHLRAMAQKDPLVEYQHEGHLMFIELGAAIHEEVVLTLFHAQLAPEEADELQRAQEAAGVNGGGLQYEHQSLAGAEAIAAAGGGGAGTATATLAMSGGGTTSTAAPRPIVKSERENIGRNEPCWCGSGKKFKKCHGA
;
A
#
# COMPACT_ATOMS: atom_id res chain seq x y z
N MET A 1 6.14 -24.53 3.59
CA MET A 1 5.89 -24.16 4.99
C MET A 1 7.12 -23.55 5.61
N ALA A 2 8.30 -24.19 5.57
CA ALA A 2 9.57 -23.56 6.03
C ALA A 2 9.90 -22.20 5.37
N THR A 3 9.36 -21.92 4.18
CA THR A 3 9.47 -20.60 3.52
C THR A 3 8.47 -19.57 4.01
N LEU A 4 7.39 -19.96 4.68
CA LEU A 4 6.34 -19.06 5.19
C LEU A 4 6.64 -18.63 6.63
N TYR A 5 7.04 -19.60 7.46
CA TYR A 5 7.55 -19.38 8.82
C TYR A 5 8.44 -20.57 9.21
N ASP A 6 9.27 -20.40 10.23
CA ASP A 6 10.15 -21.46 10.74
C ASP A 6 9.30 -22.47 11.53
N THR A 7 8.69 -23.42 10.79
CA THR A 7 7.83 -24.45 11.37
C THR A 7 8.69 -25.55 12.00
N GLU A 8 8.38 -25.91 13.24
CA GLU A 8 9.06 -26.99 13.95
C GLU A 8 8.43 -28.36 13.62
N VAL A 9 7.27 -28.38 12.95
CA VAL A 9 6.50 -29.59 12.64
C VAL A 9 7.30 -30.55 11.75
N THR A 10 7.66 -31.71 12.31
CA THR A 10 8.33 -32.78 11.58
C THR A 10 7.35 -33.85 11.07
N VAL A 11 7.75 -34.56 10.00
CA VAL A 11 6.95 -35.66 9.44
C VAL A 11 6.79 -36.82 10.43
N ASP A 12 7.76 -36.99 11.34
CA ASP A 12 7.74 -38.05 12.34
C ASP A 12 6.77 -37.70 13.48
N GLU A 13 6.75 -36.46 13.97
CA GLU A 13 5.75 -35.96 14.93
C GLU A 13 4.33 -36.08 14.37
N LEU A 14 4.11 -35.65 13.13
CA LEU A 14 2.81 -35.77 12.46
C LEU A 14 2.31 -37.22 12.35
N ARG A 15 3.20 -38.20 12.28
CA ARG A 15 2.82 -39.63 12.22
C ARG A 15 2.54 -40.22 13.60
N GLU A 16 3.19 -39.71 14.64
CA GLU A 16 2.97 -40.13 16.02
C GLU A 16 1.67 -39.53 16.58
N ASP A 17 1.41 -38.25 16.31
CA ASP A 17 0.27 -37.52 16.87
C ASP A 17 -1.02 -37.73 16.08
N LEU A 18 -0.94 -37.73 14.74
CA LEU A 18 -2.10 -37.91 13.86
C LEU A 18 -2.13 -39.34 13.33
N GLY A 19 -2.52 -40.29 14.19
CA GLY A 19 -2.59 -41.71 13.82
C GLY A 19 -3.33 -42.01 12.51
N GLN A 20 -4.28 -41.16 12.09
CA GLN A 20 -4.75 -41.07 10.70
C GLN A 20 -4.49 -39.68 10.13
N VAL A 21 -3.55 -39.61 9.19
CA VAL A 21 -3.22 -38.37 8.47
C VAL A 21 -4.32 -38.08 7.46
N SER A 22 -5.21 -37.15 7.78
CA SER A 22 -6.19 -36.58 6.85
C SER A 22 -5.74 -35.19 6.40
N ARG A 23 -6.30 -34.68 5.29
CA ARG A 23 -6.01 -33.31 4.84
C ARG A 23 -6.46 -32.27 5.88
N GLU A 24 -7.61 -32.50 6.48
CA GLU A 24 -8.18 -31.60 7.48
C GLU A 24 -7.32 -31.58 8.74
N SER A 25 -6.89 -32.75 9.21
CA SER A 25 -6.07 -32.87 10.40
C SER A 25 -4.68 -32.24 10.23
N LEU A 26 -4.09 -32.35 9.03
CA LEU A 26 -2.85 -31.64 8.70
C LEU A 26 -3.04 -30.12 8.68
N LEU A 27 -4.16 -29.63 8.14
CA LEU A 27 -4.42 -28.19 8.10
C LEU A 27 -4.63 -27.61 9.49
N GLU A 28 -5.30 -28.35 10.37
CA GLU A 28 -5.50 -27.96 11.77
C GLU A 28 -4.15 -27.86 12.49
N GLU A 29 -3.32 -28.90 12.40
CA GLU A 29 -1.99 -28.94 13.03
C GLU A 29 -1.11 -27.75 12.61
N PHE A 30 -0.94 -27.52 11.30
CA PHE A 30 -0.12 -26.40 10.81
C PHE A 30 -0.70 -25.02 11.15
N GLN A 31 -2.02 -24.91 11.35
CA GLN A 31 -2.62 -23.66 11.80
C GLN A 31 -2.43 -23.45 13.29
N GLU A 32 -2.40 -24.51 14.10
CA GLU A 32 -2.09 -24.44 15.53
C GLU A 32 -0.62 -24.05 15.73
N ASP A 33 0.32 -24.72 15.07
CA ASP A 33 1.74 -24.37 15.06
C ASP A 33 1.97 -22.89 14.67
N ALA A 34 1.33 -22.44 13.59
CA ALA A 34 1.42 -21.04 13.16
C ALA A 34 0.86 -20.05 14.20
N ARG A 35 -0.20 -20.40 14.94
CA ARG A 35 -0.77 -19.55 16.00
C ARG A 35 0.18 -19.48 17.20
N ASP A 36 0.82 -20.59 17.55
CA ASP A 36 1.78 -20.65 18.65
C ASP A 36 3.04 -19.84 18.33
N ALA A 37 3.58 -19.98 17.12
CA ALA A 37 4.69 -19.16 16.64
C ALA A 37 4.35 -17.66 16.63
N TYR A 38 3.13 -17.31 16.23
CA TYR A 38 2.66 -15.93 16.26
C TYR A 38 2.51 -15.41 17.71
N ALA A 39 1.99 -16.22 18.64
CA ALA A 39 1.84 -15.84 20.04
C ALA A 39 3.20 -15.60 20.71
N ALA A 40 4.21 -16.42 20.42
CA ALA A 40 5.58 -16.21 20.89
C ALA A 40 6.15 -14.87 20.40
N LYS A 41 5.86 -14.51 19.14
CA LYS A 41 6.29 -13.23 18.54
C LYS A 41 5.57 -12.02 19.15
N GLU A 42 4.29 -12.17 19.49
CA GLU A 42 3.52 -11.14 20.20
C GLU A 42 4.06 -10.90 21.62
N GLU A 43 4.55 -11.94 22.30
CA GLU A 43 5.22 -11.83 23.60
C GLU A 43 6.56 -11.09 23.49
N GLU A 44 7.35 -11.36 22.46
CA GLU A 44 8.65 -10.69 22.20
C GLU A 44 8.48 -9.18 21.93
N LEU A 45 7.50 -8.81 21.10
CA LEU A 45 7.34 -7.45 20.58
C LEU A 45 6.38 -6.58 21.41
N THR A 46 5.66 -7.17 22.35
CA THR A 46 4.47 -6.61 23.03
C THR A 46 3.22 -6.51 22.14
N PRO A 47 2.00 -6.63 22.71
CA PRO A 47 0.76 -6.62 21.93
C PRO A 47 0.53 -5.35 21.13
N ASP A 48 0.82 -4.17 21.69
CA ASP A 48 0.52 -2.88 21.04
C ASP A 48 1.39 -2.68 19.79
N LEU A 49 2.71 -2.92 19.91
CA LEU A 49 3.63 -2.83 18.77
C LEU A 49 3.31 -3.89 17.70
N MET A 50 2.86 -5.08 18.10
CA MET A 50 2.44 -6.12 17.16
C MET A 50 1.23 -5.68 16.30
N ARG A 51 0.23 -5.00 16.88
CA ARG A 51 -0.90 -4.43 16.12
C ARG A 51 -0.47 -3.34 15.15
N GLU A 52 0.50 -2.52 15.56
CA GLU A 52 1.04 -1.50 14.67
C GLU A 52 1.83 -2.12 13.51
N LEU A 53 2.64 -3.15 13.78
CA LEU A 53 3.36 -3.91 12.77
C LEU A 53 2.41 -4.57 11.77
N GLU A 54 1.36 -5.24 12.24
CA GLU A 54 0.32 -5.82 11.37
C GLU A 54 -0.29 -4.79 10.43
N ARG A 55 -0.71 -3.66 11.00
CA ARG A 55 -1.34 -2.60 10.23
C ARG A 55 -0.36 -2.04 9.20
N PHE A 56 0.90 -1.85 9.57
CA PHE A 56 1.94 -1.37 8.67
C PHE A 56 2.17 -2.35 7.52
N VAL A 57 2.41 -3.64 7.83
CA VAL A 57 2.66 -4.69 6.84
C VAL A 57 1.48 -4.86 5.89
N ILE A 58 0.25 -4.94 6.41
CA ILE A 58 -0.96 -5.09 5.57
C ILE A 58 -1.10 -3.91 4.62
N LEU A 59 -0.98 -2.68 5.12
CA LEU A 59 -1.13 -1.48 4.28
C LEU A 59 -0.04 -1.40 3.21
N GLN A 60 1.22 -1.68 3.57
CA GLN A 60 2.33 -1.67 2.63
C GLN A 60 2.16 -2.71 1.52
N VAL A 61 1.82 -3.95 1.87
CA VAL A 61 1.64 -5.04 0.91
C VAL A 61 0.45 -4.77 -0.01
N VAL A 62 -0.69 -4.34 0.55
CA VAL A 62 -1.88 -3.99 -0.23
C VAL A 62 -1.57 -2.87 -1.21
N ASP A 63 -0.91 -1.80 -0.76
CA ASP A 63 -0.58 -0.66 -1.63
C ASP A 63 0.36 -1.07 -2.78
N GLN A 64 1.41 -1.84 -2.48
CA GLN A 64 2.35 -2.30 -3.50
C GLN A 64 1.67 -3.20 -4.53
N ARG A 65 0.92 -4.21 -4.07
CA ARG A 65 0.24 -5.17 -4.96
C ARG A 65 -0.90 -4.54 -5.74
N TRP A 66 -1.60 -3.57 -5.16
CA TRP A 66 -2.62 -2.82 -5.86
C TRP A 66 -2.04 -1.97 -6.99
N ARG A 67 -0.92 -1.27 -6.76
CA ARG A 67 -0.22 -0.52 -7.82
C ARG A 67 0.20 -1.42 -8.98
N GLU A 68 0.82 -2.56 -8.68
CA GLU A 68 1.19 -3.56 -9.69
C GLU A 68 -0.03 -4.10 -10.46
N HIS A 69 -1.16 -4.34 -9.76
CA HIS A 69 -2.40 -4.75 -10.39
C HIS A 69 -2.95 -3.68 -11.33
N LEU A 70 -2.95 -2.40 -10.94
CA LEU A 70 -3.40 -1.30 -11.79
C LEU A 70 -2.54 -1.21 -13.07
N ASP A 71 -1.22 -1.32 -12.94
CA ASP A 71 -0.32 -1.34 -14.09
C ASP A 71 -0.65 -2.53 -15.01
N ALA A 72 -0.85 -3.72 -14.45
CA ALA A 72 -1.21 -4.92 -15.20
C ALA A 72 -2.59 -4.79 -15.90
N MET A 73 -3.55 -4.11 -15.26
CA MET A 73 -4.87 -3.82 -15.84
C MET A 73 -4.79 -2.82 -17.00
N ASP A 74 -3.89 -1.83 -16.92
CA ASP A 74 -3.64 -0.91 -18.03
C ASP A 74 -3.02 -1.64 -19.24
N TYR A 75 -2.06 -2.55 -19.02
CA TYR A 75 -1.54 -3.41 -20.09
C TYR A 75 -2.61 -4.32 -20.70
N LEU A 76 -3.45 -4.92 -19.86
CA LEU A 76 -4.58 -5.75 -20.30
C LEU A 76 -5.54 -4.94 -21.19
N ARG A 77 -5.85 -3.70 -20.79
CA ARG A 77 -6.72 -2.80 -21.55
C ARG A 77 -6.14 -2.50 -22.94
N GLU A 78 -4.84 -2.24 -23.03
CA GLU A 78 -4.18 -1.99 -24.32
C GLU A 78 -4.16 -3.25 -25.21
N GLY A 79 -3.95 -4.43 -24.63
CA GLY A 79 -3.89 -5.70 -25.34
C GLY A 79 -5.23 -6.25 -25.82
N VAL A 80 -6.36 -5.90 -25.16
CA VAL A 80 -7.67 -6.46 -25.48
C VAL A 80 -8.18 -6.05 -26.87
N HIS A 81 -7.72 -4.91 -27.38
CA HIS A 81 -8.08 -4.43 -28.72
C HIS A 81 -7.57 -5.33 -29.84
N LEU A 82 -6.44 -6.01 -29.63
CA LEU A 82 -5.91 -6.99 -30.60
C LEU A 82 -6.76 -8.27 -30.61
N ARG A 83 -7.41 -8.63 -29.49
CA ARG A 83 -8.27 -9.80 -29.36
C ARG A 83 -9.65 -9.62 -30.02
N ALA A 84 -10.07 -8.38 -30.27
CA ALA A 84 -11.24 -8.06 -31.09
C ALA A 84 -11.16 -8.69 -32.50
N MET A 85 -9.94 -8.93 -33.01
CA MET A 85 -9.71 -9.58 -34.30
C MET A 85 -10.14 -11.06 -34.32
N ALA A 86 -10.28 -11.70 -33.15
CA ALA A 86 -10.74 -13.08 -32.99
C ALA A 86 -12.27 -13.21 -32.83
N GLN A 87 -13.04 -12.16 -33.15
CA GLN A 87 -14.51 -12.11 -33.04
C GLN A 87 -15.08 -12.33 -31.62
N LYS A 88 -14.24 -12.23 -30.60
CA LYS A 88 -14.66 -12.19 -29.20
C LYS A 88 -14.95 -10.75 -28.80
N ASP A 89 -15.93 -10.56 -27.91
CA ASP A 89 -16.25 -9.24 -27.37
C ASP A 89 -15.11 -8.77 -26.44
N PRO A 90 -14.39 -7.68 -26.78
CA PRO A 90 -13.26 -7.21 -25.99
C PRO A 90 -13.64 -6.82 -24.56
N LEU A 91 -14.85 -6.32 -24.34
CA LEU A 91 -15.30 -5.93 -23.00
C LEU A 91 -15.49 -7.14 -22.10
N VAL A 92 -16.04 -8.22 -22.65
CA VAL A 92 -16.26 -9.47 -21.91
C VAL A 92 -14.93 -10.13 -21.53
N GLU A 93 -13.96 -10.16 -22.46
CA GLU A 93 -12.63 -10.72 -22.18
C GLU A 93 -11.88 -9.89 -21.14
N TYR A 94 -11.93 -8.55 -21.23
CA TYR A 94 -11.35 -7.66 -20.21
C TYR A 94 -11.94 -7.90 -18.83
N GLN A 95 -13.28 -8.02 -18.72
CA GLN A 95 -13.94 -8.28 -17.45
C GLN A 95 -13.57 -9.64 -16.87
N HIS A 96 -13.52 -10.68 -17.71
CA HIS A 96 -13.18 -12.02 -17.28
C HIS A 96 -11.72 -12.13 -16.81
N GLU A 97 -10.78 -11.69 -17.65
CA GLU A 97 -9.35 -11.72 -17.35
C GLU A 97 -9.01 -10.82 -16.16
N GLY A 98 -9.59 -9.61 -16.11
CA GLY A 98 -9.41 -8.69 -14.98
C GLY A 98 -9.93 -9.25 -13.65
N HIS A 99 -11.06 -9.98 -13.67
CA HIS A 99 -11.58 -10.64 -12.47
C HIS A 99 -10.68 -11.79 -12.00
N LEU A 100 -10.14 -12.59 -12.92
CA LEU A 100 -9.17 -13.64 -12.57
C LEU A 100 -7.92 -13.04 -11.92
N MET A 101 -7.36 -11.99 -12.52
CA MET A 101 -6.22 -11.25 -11.96
C MET A 101 -6.52 -10.66 -10.58
N PHE A 102 -7.74 -10.21 -10.33
CA PHE A 102 -8.16 -9.71 -9.01
C PHE A 102 -8.22 -10.82 -7.94
N ILE A 103 -8.70 -12.02 -8.30
CA ILE A 103 -8.67 -13.18 -7.38
C ILE A 103 -7.23 -13.55 -7.04
N GLU A 104 -6.36 -13.61 -8.05
CA GLU A 104 -4.93 -13.91 -7.89
C GLU A 104 -4.24 -12.86 -7.02
N LEU A 105 -4.56 -11.57 -7.23
CA LEU A 105 -4.10 -10.47 -6.39
C LEU A 105 -4.44 -10.69 -4.91
N GLY A 106 -5.69 -11.04 -4.61
CA GLY A 106 -6.12 -11.29 -3.24
C GLY A 106 -5.34 -12.41 -2.58
N ALA A 107 -5.15 -13.54 -3.28
CA ALA A 107 -4.34 -14.65 -2.79
C ALA A 107 -2.88 -14.24 -2.55
N ALA A 108 -2.29 -13.47 -3.47
CA ALA A 108 -0.92 -13.01 -3.38
C ALA A 108 -0.70 -12.02 -2.21
N ILE A 109 -1.66 -11.12 -1.97
CA ILE A 109 -1.64 -10.22 -0.81
C ILE A 109 -1.64 -11.04 0.49
N HIS A 110 -2.52 -12.04 0.60
CA HIS A 110 -2.61 -12.86 1.81
C HIS A 110 -1.31 -13.62 2.08
N GLU A 111 -0.72 -14.22 1.04
CA GLU A 111 0.55 -14.95 1.15
C GLU A 111 1.70 -14.05 1.57
N GLU A 112 1.85 -12.88 0.95
CA GLU A 112 2.93 -11.95 1.26
C GLU A 112 2.78 -11.29 2.63
N VAL A 113 1.56 -10.98 3.06
CA VAL A 113 1.31 -10.47 4.42
C VAL A 113 1.78 -11.49 5.45
N VAL A 114 1.38 -12.76 5.32
CA VAL A 114 1.79 -13.83 6.24
C VAL A 114 3.31 -13.98 6.23
N LEU A 115 3.90 -14.11 5.05
CA LEU A 115 5.34 -14.28 4.90
C LEU A 115 6.12 -13.12 5.53
N THR A 116 5.73 -11.88 5.24
CA THR A 116 6.38 -10.67 5.78
C THR A 116 6.22 -10.59 7.29
N LEU A 117 5.03 -10.88 7.81
CA LEU A 117 4.75 -10.79 9.25
C LEU A 117 5.59 -11.78 10.05
N PHE A 118 5.71 -13.03 9.59
CA PHE A 118 6.51 -14.05 10.29
C PHE A 118 8.02 -13.81 10.16
N HIS A 119 8.49 -13.21 9.06
CA HIS A 119 9.91 -12.90 8.86
C HIS A 119 10.33 -11.51 9.36
N ALA A 120 9.38 -10.65 9.75
CA ALA A 120 9.68 -9.30 10.24
C ALA A 120 10.49 -9.40 11.54
N GLN A 121 11.76 -9.02 11.47
CA GLN A 121 12.63 -8.83 12.63
C GLN A 121 12.69 -7.35 12.95
N LEU A 122 12.40 -6.96 14.19
CA LEU A 122 12.63 -5.60 14.65
C LEU A 122 14.09 -5.47 15.07
N ALA A 123 14.84 -4.60 14.41
CA ALA A 123 16.14 -4.23 14.92
C ALA A 123 15.94 -3.49 16.26
N PRO A 124 16.73 -3.80 17.30
CA PRO A 124 16.55 -3.20 18.62
C PRO A 124 16.69 -1.67 18.61
N GLU A 125 17.50 -1.09 17.71
CA GLU A 125 17.59 0.37 17.55
C GLU A 125 16.30 0.97 16.95
N GLU A 126 15.66 0.27 16.02
CA GLU A 126 14.42 0.71 15.37
C GLU A 126 13.21 0.55 16.30
N ALA A 127 13.21 -0.45 17.19
CA ALA A 127 12.21 -0.59 18.24
C ALA A 127 12.27 0.58 19.24
N ASP A 128 13.47 0.96 19.69
CA ASP A 128 13.67 2.13 20.56
C ASP A 128 13.32 3.46 19.86
N GLU A 129 13.54 3.57 18.54
CA GLU A 129 13.15 4.73 17.74
C GLU A 129 11.65 4.80 17.50
N LEU A 130 10.99 3.68 17.19
CA LEU A 130 9.53 3.58 17.05
C LEU A 130 8.84 3.89 18.37
N GLN A 131 9.32 3.34 19.48
CA GLN A 131 8.76 3.60 20.80
C GLN A 131 8.94 5.08 21.19
N ARG A 132 10.12 5.67 20.94
CA ARG A 132 10.32 7.13 21.13
C ARG A 132 9.45 7.96 20.19
N ALA A 133 9.22 7.52 18.95
CA ALA A 133 8.34 8.21 18.01
C ALA A 133 6.88 8.14 18.44
N GLN A 134 6.41 7.01 18.97
CA GLN A 134 5.08 6.84 19.56
C GLN A 134 4.90 7.72 20.81
N GLU A 135 5.91 7.75 21.69
CA GLU A 135 5.94 8.60 22.89
C GLU A 135 5.95 10.10 22.53
N ALA A 136 6.72 10.49 21.52
CA ALA A 136 6.78 11.86 21.00
C ALA A 136 5.50 12.26 20.24
N ALA A 137 4.85 11.31 19.57
CA ALA A 137 3.60 11.50 18.84
C ALA A 137 2.37 11.56 19.77
N GLY A 138 2.53 11.30 21.07
CA GLY A 138 1.47 11.50 22.06
C GLY A 138 0.19 10.72 21.74
N VAL A 139 0.32 9.49 21.23
CA VAL A 139 -0.81 8.66 20.79
C VAL A 139 -1.53 8.06 22.00
N ASN A 140 -2.22 8.92 22.76
CA ASN A 140 -3.38 8.52 23.55
C ASN A 140 -4.63 8.88 22.74
N GLY A 141 -4.99 8.00 21.80
CA GLY A 141 -6.30 7.96 21.18
C GLY A 141 -6.54 8.90 19.99
N GLY A 142 -6.53 8.33 18.79
CA GLY A 142 -7.42 8.78 17.71
C GLY A 142 -6.85 9.77 16.69
N GLY A 143 -5.73 9.45 16.04
CA GLY A 143 -5.28 10.26 14.91
C GLY A 143 -4.02 9.75 14.23
N LEU A 144 -4.08 8.59 13.56
CA LEU A 144 -3.01 8.18 12.64
C LEU A 144 -3.06 9.08 11.40
N GLN A 145 -2.23 10.11 11.37
CA GLN A 145 -1.97 10.91 10.18
C GLN A 145 -0.92 10.20 9.33
N TYR A 146 -1.36 9.70 8.17
CA TYR A 146 -0.48 9.08 7.18
C TYR A 146 0.18 10.20 6.36
N GLU A 147 1.40 10.58 6.74
CA GLU A 147 2.18 11.54 5.96
C GLU A 147 2.94 10.77 4.87
N HIS A 148 2.43 10.84 3.64
CA HIS A 148 3.05 10.22 2.47
C HIS A 148 4.48 10.76 2.28
N GLN A 149 5.48 9.90 2.46
CA GLN A 149 6.92 10.22 2.52
C GLN A 149 7.54 10.67 1.18
N SER A 150 6.74 11.16 0.23
CA SER A 150 7.22 11.65 -1.07
C SER A 150 7.79 13.08 -1.03
N LEU A 151 7.59 13.83 0.05
CA LEU A 151 8.12 15.20 0.19
C LEU A 151 9.46 15.26 0.95
N ALA A 152 9.66 14.39 1.95
CA ALA A 152 10.91 14.34 2.72
C ALA A 152 12.12 13.91 1.88
N GLY A 153 11.92 12.99 0.91
CA GLY A 153 12.98 12.57 -0.02
C GLY A 153 13.46 13.67 -0.97
N ALA A 154 12.58 14.62 -1.32
CA ALA A 154 12.93 15.73 -2.22
C ALA A 154 13.82 16.78 -1.52
N GLU A 155 13.63 17.00 -0.22
CA GLU A 155 14.47 17.90 0.57
C GLU A 155 15.87 17.32 0.84
N ALA A 156 16.00 16.00 1.00
CA ALA A 156 17.29 15.33 1.15
C ALA A 156 18.17 15.44 -0.11
N ILE A 157 17.57 15.35 -1.31
CA ILE A 157 18.28 15.52 -2.58
C ILE A 157 18.67 16.99 -2.80
N ALA A 158 17.85 17.93 -2.34
CA ALA A 158 18.17 19.37 -2.37
C ALA A 158 19.29 19.74 -1.38
N ALA A 159 19.34 19.11 -0.21
CA ALA A 159 20.38 19.33 0.81
C ALA A 159 21.75 18.75 0.40
N ALA A 160 21.79 17.73 -0.46
CA ALA A 160 23.03 17.16 -0.99
C ALA A 160 23.65 17.97 -2.16
N GLY A 161 22.90 18.92 -2.75
CA GLY A 161 23.30 19.68 -3.94
C GLY A 161 24.08 20.99 -3.68
N GLY A 162 24.64 21.16 -2.49
CA GLY A 162 25.31 22.40 -2.08
C GLY A 162 26.84 22.35 -2.16
N GLY A 163 27.43 22.55 -3.35
CA GLY A 163 28.80 23.07 -3.45
C GLY A 163 29.66 22.55 -4.62
N GLY A 164 29.96 23.44 -5.58
CA GLY A 164 31.22 23.40 -6.32
C GLY A 164 31.12 23.06 -7.81
N ALA A 165 31.45 24.06 -8.63
CA ALA A 165 31.51 24.08 -10.08
C ALA A 165 32.23 22.89 -10.76
N GLY A 166 31.68 22.43 -11.89
CA GLY A 166 32.36 21.51 -12.82
C GLY A 166 31.46 20.99 -13.94
N THR A 167 31.52 21.63 -15.09
CA THR A 167 30.80 21.39 -16.34
C THR A 167 31.05 20.00 -16.97
N ALA A 168 29.98 19.32 -17.42
CA ALA A 168 29.89 18.57 -18.70
C ALA A 168 28.48 17.96 -18.85
N THR A 169 27.51 18.66 -19.47
CA THR A 169 27.05 18.43 -20.86
C THR A 169 26.69 17.00 -21.25
N ALA A 170 25.39 16.73 -21.37
CA ALA A 170 24.82 16.07 -22.55
C ALA A 170 23.40 16.59 -22.80
N THR A 171 23.33 17.52 -23.75
CA THR A 171 22.16 18.12 -24.36
C THR A 171 21.31 17.10 -25.13
N LEU A 172 19.98 17.26 -25.09
CA LEU A 172 19.16 17.23 -26.30
C LEU A 172 17.99 18.19 -26.13
N ALA A 173 18.02 19.22 -26.98
CA ALA A 173 17.12 20.35 -27.02
C ALA A 173 15.90 20.06 -27.90
N MET A 174 14.74 20.58 -27.52
CA MET A 174 13.77 21.15 -28.47
C MET A 174 13.19 22.43 -27.86
N SER A 175 12.98 23.38 -28.76
CA SER A 175 13.00 24.83 -28.59
C SER A 175 11.61 25.43 -28.35
N GLY A 176 11.54 26.53 -27.60
CA GLY A 176 10.33 27.35 -27.47
C GLY A 176 10.43 28.41 -26.38
N GLY A 177 11.13 29.52 -26.68
CA GLY A 177 11.35 30.63 -25.76
C GLY A 177 10.09 31.43 -25.40
N GLY A 178 9.98 31.79 -24.13
CA GLY A 178 9.00 32.72 -23.58
C GLY A 178 9.39 33.09 -22.14
N THR A 179 10.08 34.21 -21.99
CA THR A 179 10.57 34.75 -20.72
C THR A 179 9.39 35.21 -19.85
N THR A 180 9.06 34.46 -18.79
CA THR A 180 8.30 35.00 -17.65
C THR A 180 8.84 34.47 -16.33
N SER A 181 9.28 35.43 -15.51
CA SER A 181 9.71 35.36 -14.11
C SER A 181 9.04 34.26 -13.28
N THR A 182 9.82 33.28 -12.82
CA THR A 182 9.41 32.28 -11.81
C THR A 182 9.33 32.93 -10.43
N ALA A 183 8.15 33.39 -10.05
CA ALA A 183 7.80 33.62 -8.65
C ALA A 183 7.53 32.27 -7.97
N ALA A 184 8.03 32.09 -6.75
CA ALA A 184 7.74 30.92 -5.91
C ALA A 184 6.21 30.67 -5.81
N PRO A 185 5.74 29.41 -5.92
CA PRO A 185 4.32 29.12 -5.87
C PRO A 185 3.76 29.48 -4.50
N ARG A 186 2.87 30.48 -4.46
CA ARG A 186 2.08 30.77 -3.25
C ARG A 186 1.00 29.70 -3.12
N PRO A 187 0.76 29.14 -1.92
CA PRO A 187 -0.31 28.17 -1.72
C PRO A 187 -1.65 28.81 -2.09
N ILE A 188 -2.34 28.21 -3.06
CA ILE A 188 -3.67 28.64 -3.48
C ILE A 188 -4.63 28.13 -2.40
N VAL A 189 -5.01 29.01 -1.47
CA VAL A 189 -6.11 28.74 -0.55
C VAL A 189 -7.39 28.76 -1.38
N LYS A 190 -7.88 27.58 -1.78
CA LYS A 190 -9.18 27.43 -2.44
C LYS A 190 -10.24 28.06 -1.54
N SER A 191 -11.01 28.99 -2.09
CA SER A 191 -12.06 29.65 -1.31
C SER A 191 -13.10 28.61 -0.89
N GLU A 192 -13.79 28.80 0.24
CA GLU A 192 -14.86 27.89 0.69
C GLU A 192 -15.93 27.64 -0.38
N ARG A 193 -16.06 28.54 -1.37
CA ARG A 193 -16.97 28.42 -2.50
C ARG A 193 -16.55 27.37 -3.55
N GLU A 194 -15.26 27.07 -3.65
CA GLU A 194 -14.70 26.08 -4.59
C GLU A 194 -14.66 24.66 -4.02
N ASN A 195 -14.81 24.52 -2.69
CA ASN A 195 -14.84 23.23 -2.00
C ASN A 195 -16.27 22.73 -1.68
N ILE A 196 -17.32 23.39 -2.19
CA ILE A 196 -18.70 22.94 -1.97
C ILE A 196 -19.01 21.73 -2.85
N GLY A 197 -19.35 20.62 -2.20
CA GLY A 197 -19.72 19.38 -2.87
C GLY A 197 -21.01 19.51 -3.68
N ARG A 198 -21.11 18.79 -4.81
CA ARG A 198 -22.26 18.82 -5.74
C ARG A 198 -23.64 18.66 -5.08
N ASN A 199 -23.71 17.94 -3.95
CA ASN A 199 -24.95 17.67 -3.20
C ASN A 199 -25.11 18.48 -1.91
N GLU A 200 -24.16 19.33 -1.54
CA GLU A 200 -24.17 20.14 -0.32
C GLU A 200 -25.12 21.34 -0.42
N PRO A 201 -25.51 21.96 0.71
CA PRO A 201 -26.31 23.18 0.71
C PRO A 201 -25.62 24.29 -0.09
N CYS A 202 -26.34 24.97 -0.97
CA CYS A 202 -25.77 26.04 -1.75
C CYS A 202 -25.44 27.26 -0.86
N TRP A 203 -24.26 27.84 -1.05
CA TRP A 203 -23.78 29.02 -0.32
C TRP A 203 -24.66 30.27 -0.43
N CYS A 204 -25.58 30.35 -1.39
CA CYS A 204 -26.48 31.49 -1.57
C CYS A 204 -27.65 31.53 -0.58
N GLY A 205 -27.73 30.57 0.36
CA GLY A 205 -28.78 30.53 1.38
C GLY A 205 -30.16 30.09 0.87
N SER A 206 -30.26 29.56 -0.35
CA SER A 206 -31.53 29.16 -0.98
C SER A 206 -32.14 27.87 -0.43
N GLY A 207 -31.45 27.17 0.47
CA GLY A 207 -31.87 25.86 1.00
C GLY A 207 -31.84 24.70 -0.01
N LYS A 208 -31.43 24.95 -1.26
CA LYS A 208 -31.31 23.93 -2.32
C LYS A 208 -29.89 23.35 -2.39
N LYS A 209 -29.76 22.11 -2.87
CA LYS A 209 -28.44 21.48 -3.14
C LYS A 209 -27.68 22.27 -4.22
N PHE A 210 -26.35 22.36 -4.12
CA PHE A 210 -25.49 23.16 -5.00
C PHE A 210 -25.73 22.89 -6.49
N LYS A 211 -25.81 21.62 -6.91
CA LYS A 211 -26.14 21.22 -8.30
C LYS A 211 -27.47 21.71 -8.86
N LYS A 212 -28.42 22.09 -7.99
CA LYS A 212 -29.74 22.58 -8.38
C LYS A 212 -29.85 24.12 -8.27
N CYS A 213 -28.74 24.80 -7.96
CA CYS A 213 -28.72 26.25 -7.79
C CYS A 213 -27.57 26.89 -8.59
N HIS A 214 -26.32 26.73 -8.14
CA HIS A 214 -25.15 27.40 -8.72
C HIS A 214 -24.09 26.43 -9.28
N GLY A 215 -24.33 25.11 -9.24
CA GLY A 215 -23.44 24.09 -9.79
C GLY A 215 -23.77 23.66 -11.21
N ALA A 216 -24.08 24.62 -12.09
CA ALA A 216 -24.22 24.39 -13.53
C ALA A 216 -22.85 24.13 -14.17
#